data_AF-A0A9Q3HQ78-F1
#
_entry.id   AF-A0A9Q3HQ78-F1
#
_cell.length_a   1.000
_cell.length_b   1.000
_cell.length_c   1.000
_cell.angle_alpha   90.00
_cell.angle_beta   90.00
_cell.angle_gamma   90.00
#
_symmetry.space_group_name_H-M   'P 1'
#
loop_
_entity.id
_entity.type
_entity.pdbx_description
1 polymer ?
#
loop_
_entity_poly.entity_id
_entity_poly.type
_entity_poly.pdbx_seq_one_letter_code
_entity_poly.pdbx_strand_id
1 'polypeptide(L)'
;MSFENEKYSVDKDPYEWCLRQSKRLKAIDPQMNIQMRNHNLLTRMPGEQEHALKCRCNHNCTLDEIANTLQDVMKRNNIGKYTP
;
A
#
# COMPACT_ATOMS: atom_id res chain seq x y z
N MET A 1 -2.68 -1.68 -22.93
CA MET A 1 -2.54 -2.59 -21.77
C MET A 1 -1.78 -1.83 -20.70
N SER A 2 -2.44 -1.31 -19.67
CA SER A 2 -1.73 -0.57 -18.61
C SER A 2 -2.12 -1.10 -17.24
N PHE A 3 -1.84 -2.39 -17.05
CA PHE A 3 -1.93 -3.07 -15.75
C PHE A 3 -0.88 -2.55 -14.75
N GLU A 4 0.08 -1.74 -15.20
CA GLU A 4 1.24 -1.26 -14.42
C GLU A 4 0.90 -0.22 -13.36
N ASN A 5 -0.29 0.41 -13.40
CA ASN A 5 -0.69 1.49 -12.49
C ASN A 5 -1.96 1.16 -11.68
N GLU A 6 -2.11 -0.08 -11.22
CA GLU A 6 -3.21 -0.41 -10.31
C GLU A 6 -3.02 0.35 -8.98
N LYS A 7 -3.87 1.37 -8.74
CA LYS A 7 -3.94 2.07 -7.46
C LYS A 7 -4.67 1.23 -6.43
N TYR A 8 -4.37 1.47 -5.16
CA TYR A 8 -5.11 0.87 -4.07
C TYR A 8 -6.57 1.35 -4.04
N SER A 9 -7.52 0.44 -3.81
CA SER A 9 -8.93 0.74 -3.58
C SER A 9 -9.32 0.23 -2.20
N VAL A 10 -10.22 0.95 -1.52
CA VAL A 10 -10.69 0.59 -0.18
C VAL A 10 -11.51 -0.69 -0.12
N ASP A 11 -12.01 -1.16 -1.27
CA ASP A 11 -12.74 -2.42 -1.40
C ASP A 11 -11.81 -3.65 -1.40
N LYS A 12 -10.49 -3.43 -1.46
CA LYS A 12 -9.49 -4.50 -1.48
C LYS A 12 -8.93 -4.72 -0.08
N ASP A 13 -8.56 -5.96 0.22
CA ASP A 13 -7.83 -6.25 1.45
C ASP A 13 -6.43 -5.60 1.40
N PRO A 14 -6.06 -4.79 2.42
CA PRO A 14 -4.76 -4.12 2.49
C PRO A 14 -3.57 -5.07 2.36
N TYR A 15 -3.66 -6.24 3.01
CA TYR A 15 -2.58 -7.21 3.07
C TYR A 15 -2.42 -7.92 1.74
N GLU A 16 -3.53 -8.41 1.18
CA GLU A 16 -3.52 -9.08 -0.13
C GLU A 16 -3.04 -8.14 -1.24
N TRP A 17 -3.48 -6.88 -1.22
CA TRP A 17 -3.04 -5.91 -2.22
C TRP A 17 -1.54 -5.62 -2.09
N CYS A 18 -1.05 -5.33 -0.88
CA CYS A 18 0.38 -5.12 -0.62
C CYS A 18 1.22 -6.32 -1.06
N LEU A 19 0.77 -7.54 -0.75
CA LEU A 19 1.43 -8.79 -1.15
C LEU A 19 1.45 -8.95 -2.67
N ARG A 20 0.33 -8.71 -3.35
CA ARG A 20 0.23 -8.80 -4.81
C ARG A 20 1.15 -7.79 -5.49
N GLN A 21 1.13 -6.53 -5.07
CA GLN A 21 2.00 -5.51 -5.66
C GLN A 21 3.48 -5.79 -5.36
N SER A 22 3.81 -6.24 -4.14
CA SER A 22 5.17 -6.65 -3.77
C SER A 22 5.71 -7.79 -4.65
N LYS A 23 4.89 -8.82 -4.90
CA LYS A 23 5.25 -9.92 -5.82
C LYS A 23 5.50 -9.42 -7.24
N ARG A 24 4.68 -8.47 -7.71
CA ARG A 24 4.84 -7.87 -9.06
C ARG A 24 6.10 -7.02 -9.16
N LEU A 25 6.35 -6.19 -8.15
CA LEU A 25 7.56 -5.38 -8.08
C LEU A 25 8.82 -6.27 -8.08
N LYS A 26 8.82 -7.37 -7.33
CA LYS A 26 9.89 -8.38 -7.38
C LYS A 26 10.03 -9.08 -8.73
N ALA A 27 8.93 -9.28 -9.46
CA ALA A 27 8.98 -9.90 -10.78
C ALA A 27 9.55 -8.94 -11.84
N ILE A 28 9.33 -7.63 -11.68
CA ILE A 28 9.88 -6.58 -12.55
C ILE A 28 11.34 -6.32 -12.22
N ASP A 29 11.66 -6.19 -10.93
CA ASP A 29 13.02 -5.97 -10.43
C ASP A 29 13.32 -6.92 -9.26
N PRO A 30 13.97 -8.06 -9.55
CA PRO A 30 14.36 -9.04 -8.53
C PRO A 30 15.38 -8.51 -7.52
N GLN A 31 16.13 -7.47 -7.87
CA GLN A 31 17.15 -6.84 -7.01
C GLN A 31 16.59 -5.67 -6.20
N MET A 32 15.26 -5.46 -6.24
CA MET A 32 14.62 -4.35 -5.56
C MET A 32 14.84 -4.39 -4.04
N ASN A 33 15.45 -3.32 -3.52
CA ASN A 33 15.61 -3.11 -2.09
C ASN A 33 14.28 -2.79 -1.40
N ILE A 34 14.20 -3.09 -0.10
CA ILE A 34 13.01 -2.87 0.75
C ILE A 34 12.53 -1.41 0.64
N GLN A 35 13.45 -0.45 0.67
CA GLN A 35 13.12 0.97 0.56
C GLN A 35 12.48 1.32 -0.79
N MET A 36 13.04 0.80 -1.91
CA MET A 36 12.48 1.00 -3.24
C MET A 36 11.11 0.36 -3.39
N ARG A 37 10.93 -0.86 -2.86
CA ARG A 37 9.62 -1.53 -2.83
C ARG A 37 8.61 -0.70 -2.06
N ASN A 38 8.97 -0.24 -0.87
CA ASN A 38 8.08 0.55 -0.02
C ASN A 38 7.72 1.87 -0.69
N HIS A 39 8.70 2.58 -1.27
CA HIS A 39 8.45 3.79 -2.04
C HIS A 39 7.46 3.55 -3.19
N ASN A 40 7.67 2.50 -3.99
CA ASN A 40 6.77 2.14 -5.09
C ASN A 40 5.37 1.72 -4.64
N LEU A 41 5.23 1.10 -3.46
CA LEU A 41 3.93 0.76 -2.89
C LEU A 41 3.19 2.02 -2.44
N LEU A 42 3.89 2.94 -1.77
CA LEU A 42 3.32 4.18 -1.24
C LEU A 42 2.84 5.11 -2.36
N THR A 43 3.59 5.26 -3.45
CA THR A 43 3.19 6.12 -4.59
C THR A 43 1.95 5.60 -5.34
N ARG A 44 1.57 4.33 -5.12
CA ARG A 44 0.37 3.70 -5.69
C ARG A 44 -0.85 3.82 -4.77
N MET A 45 -0.69 4.38 -3.58
CA MET A 45 -1.80 4.67 -2.67
C MET A 45 -2.51 5.96 -3.08
N PRO A 46 -3.82 6.10 -2.82
CA PRO A 46 -4.49 7.38 -2.94
C PRO A 46 -3.94 8.36 -1.89
N GLY A 47 -3.94 9.66 -2.20
CA GLY A 47 -3.12 10.66 -1.50
C GLY A 47 -3.28 10.71 0.03
N GLU A 48 -4.49 10.48 0.55
CA GLU A 48 -4.71 10.44 2.01
C GLU A 48 -4.06 9.22 2.66
N GLN A 49 -4.17 8.05 2.03
CA GLN A 49 -3.55 6.80 2.49
C GLN A 49 -2.03 6.85 2.32
N GLU A 50 -1.55 7.42 1.22
CA GLU A 50 -0.12 7.66 0.98
C GLU A 50 0.46 8.53 2.10
N HIS A 51 -0.18 9.65 2.41
CA HIS A 51 0.28 10.56 3.46
C HIS A 51 0.24 9.88 4.83
N ALA A 52 -0.87 9.22 5.17
CA ALA A 52 -1.02 8.52 6.45
C ALA A 52 0.01 7.39 6.63
N LEU A 53 0.32 6.65 5.56
CA LEU A 53 1.37 5.64 5.58
C LEU A 53 2.76 6.27 5.68
N LYS A 54 3.06 7.35 4.97
CA LYS A 54 4.36 8.05 5.09
C LYS A 54 4.59 8.63 6.49
N CYS A 55 3.54 9.05 7.18
CA CYS A 55 3.64 9.54 8.56
C CYS A 55 3.89 8.44 9.59
N ARG A 56 3.54 7.17 9.27
CA ARG A 56 3.52 6.06 10.25
C ARG A 56 4.50 4.94 9.93
N CYS A 57 4.82 4.74 8.66
CA CYS A 57 5.80 3.77 8.19
C CYS A 57 7.11 4.47 7.86
N ASN A 58 8.20 3.99 8.45
CA ASN A 58 9.55 4.40 8.09
C ASN A 58 9.99 3.71 6.77
N HIS A 59 11.04 4.22 6.12
CA HIS A 59 11.52 3.69 4.83
C HIS A 59 11.93 2.20 4.89
N ASN A 60 12.28 1.70 6.08
CA ASN A 60 12.67 0.31 6.33
C ASN A 60 11.53 -0.60 6.80
N CYS A 61 10.28 -0.13 6.78
CA CYS A 61 9.16 -0.96 7.23
C CYS A 61 9.01 -2.24 6.40
N THR A 62 8.61 -3.29 7.10
CA THR A 62 8.22 -4.56 6.50
C THR A 62 6.89 -4.41 5.75
N LEU A 63 6.59 -5.40 4.90
CA LEU A 63 5.34 -5.41 4.16
C LEU A 63 4.14 -5.50 5.12
N ASP A 64 4.29 -6.31 6.18
CA ASP A 64 3.29 -6.47 7.24
C ASP A 64 3.04 -5.17 8.00
N GLU A 65 4.07 -4.38 8.31
CA GLU A 65 3.90 -3.07 8.94
C GLU A 65 3.12 -2.10 8.05
N ILE A 66 3.40 -2.09 6.75
CA ILE A 66 2.66 -1.25 5.78
C ILE A 66 1.20 -1.70 5.70
N ALA A 67 0.95 -3.01 5.59
CA ALA A 67 -0.40 -3.57 5.51
C ALA A 67 -1.20 -3.31 6.80
N ASN A 68 -0.60 -3.54 7.97
CA ASN A 68 -1.23 -3.28 9.27
C ASN A 68 -1.55 -1.79 9.44
N THR A 69 -0.62 -0.92 9.07
CA THR A 69 -0.82 0.53 9.12
C THR A 69 -1.93 0.96 8.16
N LEU A 70 -1.95 0.42 6.95
CA LEU A 70 -3.01 0.71 5.96
C LEU A 70 -4.37 0.25 6.48
N GLN A 71 -4.44 -0.93 7.11
CA GLN A 71 -5.67 -1.44 7.71
C GLN A 71 -6.14 -0.55 8.86
N ASP A 72 -5.24 -0.05 9.72
CA ASP A 72 -5.57 0.89 10.79
C ASP A 72 -6.04 2.25 10.23
N VAL A 73 -5.37 2.78 9.20
CA VAL A 73 -5.76 4.01 8.50
C VAL A 73 -7.18 3.89 7.92
N MET A 74 -7.49 2.76 7.29
CA MET A 74 -8.84 2.50 6.76
C MET A 74 -9.89 2.39 7.86
N LYS A 75 -9.58 1.68 8.95
CA LYS A 75 -10.48 1.56 10.11
C LYS A 75 -10.75 2.93 10.77
N ARG A 76 -9.74 3.80 10.85
CA ARG A 76 -9.85 5.12 11.50
C ARG A 76 -10.48 6.19 10.64
N ASN A 77 -10.21 6.20 9.34
CA ASN A 77 -10.75 7.23 8.44
C ASN A 77 -12.20 6.97 8.00
N ASN A 78 -12.85 5.87 8.44
CA ASN A 78 -14.23 5.53 8.06
C ASN A 78 -14.47 5.53 6.53
N ILE A 79 -13.43 5.35 5.72
CA ILE A 79 -13.53 5.32 4.26
C ILE A 79 -14.20 3.98 3.89
N GLY A 80 -15.52 4.03 3.69
CA GLY A 80 -16.38 2.86 3.49
C GLY A 80 -17.52 2.68 4.52
N LYS A 81 -17.60 3.53 5.56
CA LYS A 81 -18.71 3.51 6.54
C LYS A 81 -19.58 4.77 6.52
N TYR A 82 -19.85 5.30 5.32
CA TYR A 82 -21.02 6.16 5.13
C TYR A 82 -22.07 5.32 4.41
N THR A 83 -22.98 4.74 5.18
CA THR A 83 -24.28 4.27 4.69
C THR A 83 -25.31 5.02 5.52
N PRO A 84 -26.19 5.83 4.89
CA PRO A 84 -27.16 6.70 5.59
C PRO A 84 -28.17 5.91 6.43
#